data_AF-A0A1B9JTE5-F1
#
_entry.id   AF-A0A1B9JTE5-F1
#
_cell.length_a   1.000
_cell.length_b   1.000
_cell.length_c   1.000
_cell.angle_alpha   90.00
_cell.angle_beta   90.00
_cell.angle_gamma   90.00
#
_symmetry.space_group_name_H-M   'P 1'
#
loop_
_entity.id
_entity.type
_entity.pdbx_description
1 polymer ?
#
loop_
_entity_poly.entity_id
_entity_poly.type
_entity_poly.pdbx_seq_one_letter_code
_entity_poly.pdbx_strand_id
1 'polypeptide(L)'
;MINYYYDNTNEFRPYTHQLDANDDTMPPDNALRVAPEFRSGHYPCEKNGKWILIEDHREKTAYNIETQEAIEIDYLGKIKAGFTLLQPFEFCKWNGEKWVLDEEQKKSFIIKLNQSKLANLLSDANNEIEILNDK
;
A
#
# COMPACT_ATOMS: atom_id res chain seq x y z
N MET A 1 37.93 2.63 -13.46
CA MET A 1 36.53 2.62 -13.96
C MET A 1 35.59 2.02 -12.91
N ILE A 2 34.27 2.26 -12.97
CA ILE A 2 33.27 1.55 -12.13
C ILE A 2 32.22 0.90 -13.03
N ASN A 3 31.84 -0.33 -12.73
CA ASN A 3 30.68 -1.00 -13.30
C ASN A 3 29.50 -0.88 -12.33
N TYR A 4 28.35 -0.44 -12.84
CA TYR A 4 27.09 -0.35 -12.10
C TYR A 4 26.16 -1.45 -12.61
N TYR A 5 25.89 -2.43 -11.76
CA TYR A 5 25.16 -3.64 -12.11
C TYR A 5 23.66 -3.45 -11.91
N TYR A 6 22.89 -4.13 -12.73
CA TYR A 6 21.44 -4.24 -12.59
C TYR A 6 20.98 -5.70 -12.62
N ASP A 7 19.82 -5.95 -12.03
CA ASP A 7 19.19 -7.27 -12.01
C ASP A 7 18.44 -7.53 -13.33
N ASN A 8 19.04 -8.32 -14.22
CA ASN A 8 18.43 -8.63 -15.52
C ASN A 8 17.29 -9.67 -15.46
N THR A 9 16.96 -10.20 -14.27
CA THR A 9 15.83 -11.12 -14.09
C THR A 9 14.51 -10.40 -13.80
N ASN A 10 14.60 -9.16 -13.31
CA ASN A 10 13.46 -8.30 -13.07
C ASN A 10 13.09 -7.50 -14.33
N GLU A 11 11.79 -7.35 -14.60
CA GLU A 11 11.28 -6.61 -15.76
C GLU A 11 11.84 -5.17 -15.85
N PHE A 12 11.97 -4.49 -14.71
CA PHE A 12 12.47 -3.12 -14.66
C PHE A 12 13.99 -3.02 -14.68
N ARG A 13 14.71 -4.13 -14.49
CA ARG A 13 16.18 -4.17 -14.46
C ARG A 13 16.76 -3.15 -13.47
N PRO A 14 16.37 -3.20 -12.18
CA PRO A 14 16.80 -2.22 -11.19
C PRO A 14 18.30 -2.30 -10.94
N TYR A 15 18.90 -1.16 -10.62
CA TYR A 15 20.25 -1.12 -10.08
C TYR A 15 20.38 -2.02 -8.84
N THR A 16 21.54 -2.64 -8.66
CA THR A 16 21.80 -3.53 -7.52
C THR A 16 23.02 -3.08 -6.72
N HIS A 17 24.18 -3.01 -7.38
CA HIS A 17 25.45 -2.71 -6.73
C HIS A 17 26.46 -2.18 -7.75
N GLN A 18 27.59 -1.69 -7.25
CA GLN A 18 28.71 -1.20 -8.05
C GLN A 18 30.01 -1.91 -7.65
N LEU A 19 30.88 -2.13 -8.62
CA LEU A 19 32.22 -2.70 -8.41
C LEU A 19 33.26 -1.94 -9.24
N ASP A 20 34.49 -1.87 -8.74
CA ASP A 20 35.62 -1.35 -9.51
C ASP A 20 35.87 -2.18 -10.76
N ALA A 21 36.29 -1.50 -11.82
CA ALA A 21 36.57 -2.10 -13.12
C ALA A 21 37.88 -1.56 -13.72
N ASN A 22 38.54 -2.41 -14.48
CA ASN A 22 39.70 -2.05 -15.28
C ASN A 22 39.25 -1.29 -16.54
N ASP A 23 40.06 -0.32 -16.97
CA ASP A 23 39.75 0.49 -18.16
C ASP A 23 39.83 -0.35 -19.46
N ASP A 24 40.74 -1.33 -19.51
CA ASP A 24 41.02 -2.17 -20.69
C ASP A 24 40.03 -3.32 -20.92
N THR A 25 38.98 -3.44 -20.12
CA THR A 25 37.95 -4.48 -20.30
C THR A 25 36.63 -3.90 -20.81
N MET A 26 35.77 -4.74 -21.36
CA MET A 26 34.37 -4.37 -21.61
C MET A 26 33.54 -4.54 -20.33
N PRO A 27 32.47 -3.75 -20.11
CA PRO A 27 31.54 -4.03 -19.04
C PRO A 27 30.83 -5.37 -19.27
N PRO A 28 30.46 -6.10 -18.20
CA PRO A 28 29.54 -7.23 -18.30
C PRO A 28 28.20 -6.83 -18.91
N ASP A 29 27.50 -7.80 -19.50
CA ASP A 29 26.20 -7.56 -20.16
C ASP A 29 25.17 -6.90 -19.23
N ASN A 30 25.21 -7.21 -17.93
CA ASN A 30 24.31 -6.65 -16.92
C ASN A 30 24.87 -5.43 -16.16
N ALA A 31 25.79 -4.68 -16.78
CA ALA A 31 26.38 -3.49 -16.16
C ALA A 31 26.51 -2.30 -17.13
N LEU A 32 26.39 -1.10 -16.58
CA LEU A 32 26.71 0.15 -17.27
C LEU A 32 27.95 0.81 -16.62
N ARG A 33 28.74 1.53 -17.41
CA ARG A 33 29.86 2.39 -16.92
C ARG A 33 29.45 3.83 -16.65
N VAL A 34 28.14 4.06 -16.55
CA VAL A 34 27.52 5.34 -16.22
C VAL A 34 26.88 5.18 -14.85
N ALA A 35 27.15 6.10 -13.95
CA ALA A 35 26.56 6.08 -12.61
C ALA A 35 25.04 6.28 -12.69
N PRO A 36 24.24 5.52 -11.92
CA PRO A 36 22.81 5.79 -11.79
C PRO A 36 22.57 7.04 -10.96
N GLU A 37 21.48 7.73 -11.26
CA GLU A 37 20.96 8.82 -10.44
C GLU A 37 19.99 8.26 -9.40
N PHE A 38 20.06 8.78 -8.17
CA PHE A 38 19.11 8.47 -7.11
C PHE A 38 18.27 9.70 -6.79
N ARG A 39 16.96 9.52 -6.75
CA ARG A 39 16.00 10.59 -6.45
C ARG A 39 14.95 10.06 -5.50
N SER A 40 14.52 10.87 -4.54
CA SER A 40 13.45 10.49 -3.61
C SER A 40 12.19 10.01 -4.35
N GLY A 41 11.62 8.90 -3.88
CA GLY A 41 10.44 8.25 -4.47
C GLY A 41 10.67 7.61 -5.84
N HIS A 42 11.93 7.47 -6.28
CA HIS A 42 12.28 6.81 -7.53
C HIS A 42 13.51 5.92 -7.37
N TYR A 43 13.58 4.88 -8.19
CA TYR A 43 14.72 3.96 -8.22
C TYR A 43 15.29 3.84 -9.64
N PRO A 44 16.63 3.86 -9.79
CA PRO A 44 17.27 3.72 -11.10
C PRO A 44 17.12 2.30 -11.66
N CYS A 45 16.69 2.25 -12.91
CA CYS A 45 16.37 1.04 -13.65
C CYS A 45 17.00 1.11 -15.04
N GLU A 46 17.55 0.01 -15.54
CA GLU A 46 18.23 0.00 -16.83
C GLU A 46 17.22 -0.15 -17.97
N LYS A 47 17.34 0.73 -18.97
CA LYS A 47 16.60 0.63 -20.23
C LYS A 47 17.44 1.14 -21.40
N ASN A 48 17.70 0.25 -22.37
CA ASN A 48 18.40 0.55 -23.62
C ASN A 48 19.78 1.21 -23.43
N GLY A 49 20.59 0.68 -22.53
CA GLY A 49 21.94 1.13 -22.21
C GLY A 49 21.99 2.37 -21.32
N LYS A 50 20.88 2.76 -20.68
CA LYS A 50 20.79 3.98 -19.87
C LYS A 50 19.97 3.76 -18.60
N TRP A 51 20.27 4.53 -17.57
CA TRP A 51 19.45 4.58 -16.37
C TRP A 51 18.21 5.46 -16.60
N ILE A 52 17.06 4.93 -16.21
CA ILE A 52 15.81 5.67 -16.10
C ILE A 52 15.31 5.60 -14.65
N LEU A 53 14.64 6.65 -14.20
CA LEU A 53 14.02 6.68 -12.88
C LEU A 53 12.60 6.12 -12.96
N ILE A 54 12.36 5.03 -12.25
CA ILE A 54 11.04 4.42 -12.10
C ILE A 54 10.50 4.77 -10.71
N GLU A 55 9.19 5.00 -10.60
CA GLU A 55 8.54 5.28 -9.32
C GLU A 55 8.80 4.15 -8.33
N ASP A 56 9.22 4.51 -7.13
CA ASP A 56 9.50 3.57 -6.05
C ASP A 56 8.55 3.85 -4.89
N HIS A 57 7.58 2.96 -4.76
CA HIS A 57 6.62 2.96 -3.67
C HIS A 57 6.85 1.76 -2.74
N ARG A 58 7.96 1.02 -2.89
CA ARG A 58 8.28 -0.09 -1.99
C ARG A 58 8.34 0.39 -0.55
N GLU A 59 8.02 -0.51 0.38
CA GLU A 59 7.93 -0.22 1.82
C GLU A 59 6.82 0.78 2.21
N LYS A 60 6.03 1.27 1.25
CA LYS A 60 4.80 2.02 1.53
C LYS A 60 3.61 1.08 1.57
N THR A 61 2.59 1.50 2.31
CA THR A 61 1.30 0.80 2.38
C THR A 61 0.36 1.35 1.30
N ALA A 62 -0.14 0.47 0.45
CA ALA A 62 -1.29 0.73 -0.40
C ALA A 62 -2.56 0.13 0.22
N TYR A 63 -3.70 0.65 -0.18
CA TYR A 63 -5.01 0.23 0.28
C TYR A 63 -5.87 -0.18 -0.91
N ASN A 64 -6.55 -1.32 -0.79
CA ASN A 64 -7.51 -1.77 -1.79
C ASN A 64 -8.74 -0.84 -1.79
N ILE A 65 -9.12 -0.30 -2.95
CA ILE A 65 -10.22 0.66 -3.07
C ILE A 65 -11.61 0.04 -2.82
N GLU A 66 -11.72 -1.28 -2.94
CA GLU A 66 -12.96 -2.04 -2.73
C GLU A 66 -13.05 -2.60 -1.32
N THR A 67 -11.98 -3.24 -0.83
CA THR A 67 -11.99 -3.95 0.48
C THR A 67 -11.43 -3.12 1.63
N GLN A 68 -10.77 -1.99 1.35
CA GLN A 68 -10.07 -1.14 2.33
C GLN A 68 -8.88 -1.84 3.02
N GLU A 69 -8.48 -3.02 2.53
CA GLU A 69 -7.35 -3.78 3.08
C GLU A 69 -6.01 -3.11 2.79
N ALA A 70 -5.14 -3.11 3.79
CA ALA A 70 -3.77 -2.61 3.69
C ALA A 70 -2.85 -3.69 3.12
N ILE A 71 -2.01 -3.32 2.16
CA ILE A 71 -0.96 -4.16 1.58
C ILE A 71 0.36 -3.39 1.51
N GLU A 72 1.45 -4.05 1.86
CA GLU A 72 2.80 -3.51 1.65
C GLU A 72 3.22 -3.67 0.20
N ILE A 73 3.80 -2.62 -0.38
CA ILE A 73 4.30 -2.65 -1.75
C ILE A 73 5.71 -3.24 -1.76
N ASP A 74 5.91 -4.28 -2.55
CA ASP A 74 7.19 -4.98 -2.76
C ASP A 74 7.73 -4.82 -4.19
N TYR A 75 7.01 -4.12 -5.06
CA TYR A 75 7.32 -3.96 -6.48
C TYR A 75 7.66 -2.51 -6.87
N LEU A 76 8.42 -2.36 -7.95
CA LEU A 76 8.73 -1.08 -8.57
C LEU A 76 7.65 -0.67 -9.59
N GLY A 77 7.53 0.64 -9.80
CA GLY A 77 6.61 1.22 -10.77
C GLY A 77 5.33 1.75 -10.15
N LYS A 78 4.37 2.04 -11.03
CA LYS A 78 3.08 2.63 -10.65
C LYS A 78 2.28 1.68 -9.78
N ILE A 79 1.55 2.25 -8.83
CA ILE A 79 0.56 1.51 -8.04
C ILE A 79 -0.42 0.81 -8.97
N LYS A 80 -0.60 -0.50 -8.75
CA LYS A 80 -1.53 -1.32 -9.53
C LYS A 80 -2.95 -0.76 -9.45
N ALA A 81 -3.72 -0.90 -10.52
CA ALA A 81 -5.14 -0.54 -10.52
C ALA A 81 -5.88 -1.29 -9.41
N GLY A 82 -6.86 -0.64 -8.78
CA GLY A 82 -7.56 -1.16 -7.61
C GLY A 82 -6.90 -0.81 -6.27
N PHE A 83 -5.74 -0.16 -6.29
CA PHE A 83 -5.04 0.27 -5.08
C PHE A 83 -4.81 1.78 -5.04
N THR A 84 -4.75 2.33 -3.83
CA THR A 84 -4.46 3.74 -3.57
C THR A 84 -3.47 3.88 -2.40
N LEU A 85 -2.65 4.93 -2.41
CA LEU A 85 -1.81 5.29 -1.25
C LEU A 85 -2.57 6.11 -0.20
N LEU A 86 -3.83 6.47 -0.49
CA LEU A 86 -4.68 7.17 0.47
C LEU A 86 -5.21 6.18 1.49
N GLN A 87 -4.99 6.48 2.77
CA GLN A 87 -5.52 5.66 3.85
C GLN A 87 -7.05 5.77 3.94
N PRO A 88 -7.78 4.65 4.01
CA PRO A 88 -9.22 4.64 4.24
C PRO A 88 -9.53 5.12 5.66
N PHE A 89 -10.72 5.69 5.84
CA PHE A 89 -11.24 6.10 7.15
C PHE A 89 -12.59 5.43 7.45
N GLU A 90 -13.07 5.58 8.68
CA GLU A 90 -14.28 4.92 9.14
C GLU A 90 -15.51 5.31 8.31
N PHE A 91 -16.28 4.29 7.89
CA PHE A 91 -17.44 4.43 7.01
C PHE A 91 -17.12 5.14 5.69
N CYS A 92 -15.92 4.99 5.14
CA CYS A 92 -15.59 5.57 3.85
C CYS A 92 -15.95 4.65 2.67
N LYS A 93 -16.16 5.26 1.51
CA LYS A 93 -16.24 4.59 0.20
C LYS A 93 -15.36 5.31 -0.80
N TRP A 94 -14.81 4.57 -1.76
CA TRP A 94 -14.02 5.16 -2.83
C TRP A 94 -14.93 5.82 -3.87
N ASN A 95 -14.67 7.08 -4.23
CA ASN A 95 -15.45 7.80 -5.25
C ASN A 95 -14.80 7.81 -6.65
N GLY A 96 -13.67 7.11 -6.83
CA GLY A 96 -12.85 7.15 -8.06
C GLY A 96 -11.56 7.95 -7.89
N GLU A 97 -11.50 8.89 -6.96
CA GLU A 97 -10.34 9.78 -6.73
C GLU A 97 -9.89 9.81 -5.27
N LYS A 98 -10.83 9.74 -4.33
CA LYS A 98 -10.59 9.82 -2.89
C LYS A 98 -11.63 9.06 -2.08
N TRP A 99 -11.29 8.82 -0.82
CA TRP A 99 -12.22 8.33 0.17
C TRP A 99 -13.25 9.41 0.52
N VAL A 100 -14.54 9.06 0.46
CA VAL A 100 -15.65 9.92 0.86
C VAL A 100 -16.51 9.22 1.91
N LEU A 101 -17.16 9.98 2.78
CA LEU A 101 -18.00 9.41 3.82
C LEU A 101 -19.24 8.74 3.21
N ASP A 102 -19.48 7.49 3.59
CA ASP A 102 -20.71 6.77 3.32
C ASP A 102 -21.71 7.04 4.47
N GLU A 103 -22.55 8.06 4.26
CA GLU A 103 -23.59 8.42 5.22
C GLU A 103 -24.61 7.30 5.46
N GLU A 104 -24.88 6.46 4.46
CA GLU A 104 -25.84 5.36 4.58
C GLU A 104 -25.27 4.26 5.47
N GLN A 105 -24.00 3.89 5.23
CA GLN A 105 -23.29 2.95 6.09
C GLN A 105 -23.19 3.46 7.53
N LYS A 106 -22.83 4.74 7.71
CA LYS A 106 -22.79 5.36 9.05
C LYS A 106 -24.16 5.35 9.74
N LYS A 107 -25.23 5.76 9.05
CA LYS A 107 -26.60 5.76 9.61
C LYS A 107 -27.04 4.35 10.00
N SER A 108 -26.82 3.37 9.12
CA SER A 108 -27.20 1.98 9.40
C SER A 108 -26.43 1.39 10.60
N PHE A 109 -25.15 1.73 10.75
CA PHE A 109 -24.36 1.35 11.92
C PHE A 109 -24.92 1.95 13.21
N ILE A 110 -25.24 3.25 13.22
CA ILE A 110 -25.82 3.94 14.38
C ILE A 110 -27.17 3.34 14.77
N ILE A 111 -28.03 3.04 13.79
CA ILE A 111 -29.34 2.42 14.04
C ILE A 111 -29.15 1.05 14.71
N LYS A 112 -28.28 0.19 14.15
CA LYS A 112 -27.98 -1.13 14.74
C LYS A 112 -27.43 -1.00 16.16
N LEU A 113 -26.50 -0.06 16.38
CA LEU A 113 -25.94 0.18 17.70
C LEU A 113 -27.01 0.58 18.73
N ASN A 114 -27.92 1.46 18.35
CA ASN A 114 -29.01 1.89 19.23
C ASN A 114 -30.01 0.77 19.51
N GLN A 115 -30.33 -0.06 18.50
CA GLN A 115 -31.18 -1.23 18.68
C GLN A 115 -30.57 -2.25 19.65
N SER A 116 -29.28 -2.55 19.52
CA SER A 116 -28.58 -3.43 20.45
C SER A 116 -28.54 -2.88 21.87
N LYS A 117 -28.31 -1.56 22.03
CA LYS A 117 -28.37 -0.91 23.36
C LYS A 117 -29.75 -1.01 24.00
N LEU A 118 -30.81 -0.77 23.23
CA LEU A 118 -32.19 -0.90 23.72
C LEU A 118 -32.48 -2.33 24.16
N ALA A 119 -32.08 -3.33 23.36
CA ALA A 119 -32.28 -4.74 23.68
C ALA A 119 -31.57 -5.15 24.98
N ASN A 120 -30.32 -4.69 25.18
CA ASN A 120 -29.57 -4.95 26.40
C ASN A 120 -30.26 -4.34 27.63
N LEU A 121 -30.66 -3.05 27.57
CA LEU A 121 -31.34 -2.39 28.69
C LEU A 121 -32.66 -3.06 29.07
N LEU A 122 -33.42 -3.54 28.07
CA LEU A 122 -34.65 -4.30 28.34
C LEU A 122 -34.37 -5.64 28.99
N SER A 123 -33.31 -6.34 28.57
CA SER A 123 -32.87 -7.58 29.20
C SER A 123 -32.45 -7.36 30.65
N ASP A 124 -31.68 -6.31 30.92
CA ASP A 124 -31.23 -5.98 32.28
C ASP A 124 -32.41 -5.64 33.19
N ALA A 125 -33.35 -4.82 32.70
CA ALA A 125 -34.56 -4.49 33.43
C ALA A 125 -35.42 -5.72 33.74
N ASN A 126 -35.57 -6.64 32.78
CA ASN A 126 -36.31 -7.90 32.98
C ASN A 126 -35.63 -8.80 34.01
N ASN A 127 -34.30 -8.95 33.95
CA ASN A 127 -33.54 -9.73 34.93
C ASN A 127 -33.70 -9.17 36.35
N GLU A 128 -33.67 -7.83 36.50
CA GLU A 128 -33.86 -7.20 37.81
C GLU A 128 -35.27 -7.44 38.37
N ILE A 129 -36.29 -7.40 37.51
CA ILE A 129 -37.67 -7.71 37.91
C ILE A 129 -37.80 -9.18 38.34
N GLU A 130 -37.16 -10.12 37.62
CA GLU A 130 -37.18 -11.54 38.00
C GLU A 130 -36.52 -11.77 39.37
N ILE A 131 -35.38 -11.14 39.66
CA ILE A 131 -34.71 -11.23 40.97
C ILE A 131 -35.59 -10.70 42.11
N LEU A 132 -36.39 -9.66 41.86
CA LEU A 132 -37.27 -9.06 42.86
C LEU A 132 -38.56 -9.88 43.11
N ASN A 133 -39.02 -10.66 42.13
CA ASN A 133 -40.22 -11.49 42.26
C ASN A 133 -39.99 -12.86 42.94
N ASP A 134 -38.74 -13.31 43.09
CA ASP A 134 -38.38 -14.59 43.74
C ASP A 134 -38.14 -14.45 45.27
N LYS A 135 -38.65 -13.38 45.90
CA LYS A 135 -38.63 -13.11 47.35
C LYS A 135 -40.03 -13.04 47.94
#